data_AF-A0A1H1PTT0-F1
#
_entry.id   AF-A0A1H1PTT0-F1
#
_cell.length_a   1.000
_cell.length_b   1.000
_cell.length_c   1.000
_cell.angle_alpha   90.00
_cell.angle_beta   90.00
_cell.angle_gamma   90.00
#
_symmetry.space_group_name_H-M   'P 1'
#
loop_
_entity.id
_entity.type
_entity.pdbx_description
1 polymer ?
#
loop_
_entity_poly.entity_id
_entity_poly.type
_entity_poly.pdbx_seq_one_letter_code
_entity_poly.pdbx_strand_id
1 'polypeptide(L)'
;MFLVMVDLPSGPTIADPVLKKDTLALITKAEATKGRANPELEDIKHLKDGREVWVLKSEHDGIAYIVHFKPSPQGGVDIEMSGPKEYRKENG
;
A
#
# COMPACT_ATOMS: atom_id res chain seq x y z
N MET A 1 11.77 -7.98 -12.14
CA MET A 1 12.35 -7.74 -10.80
C MET A 1 11.26 -8.04 -9.79
N PHE A 2 11.30 -9.21 -9.15
CA PHE A 2 10.31 -9.62 -8.16
C PHE A 2 10.62 -8.94 -6.83
N LEU A 3 9.61 -8.37 -6.17
CA LEU A 3 9.74 -7.96 -4.77
C LEU A 3 9.77 -9.22 -3.93
N VAL A 4 10.96 -9.63 -3.50
CA VAL A 4 11.09 -10.60 -2.41
C VAL A 4 10.59 -9.87 -1.16
N MET A 5 9.44 -10.31 -0.62
CA MET A 5 8.97 -9.84 0.69
C MET A 5 9.93 -10.38 1.74
N VAL A 6 11.04 -9.69 1.94
CA VAL A 6 11.88 -9.79 3.14
C VAL A 6 10.95 -9.67 4.35
N ASP A 7 11.25 -10.41 5.41
CA ASP A 7 10.56 -10.48 6.69
C ASP A 7 10.37 -9.08 7.33
N LEU A 8 9.46 -8.29 6.76
CA LEU A 8 9.15 -6.95 7.20
C LEU A 8 8.05 -7.05 8.26
N PRO A 9 8.18 -6.32 9.38
CA PRO A 9 7.21 -6.36 10.45
C PRO A 9 5.86 -5.85 9.93
N SER A 10 4.85 -6.71 10.07
CA SER A 10 3.47 -6.34 9.84
C SER A 10 2.94 -5.58 11.06
N GLY A 11 2.14 -4.54 10.83
CA GLY A 11 1.60 -3.71 11.90
C GLY A 11 0.54 -2.72 11.45
N PRO A 12 -0.13 -2.01 12.38
CA PRO A 12 -1.05 -0.95 12.03
C PRO A 12 -0.33 0.15 11.24
N THR A 13 -1.02 0.84 10.34
CA THR A 13 -0.46 2.00 9.66
C THR A 13 -0.12 3.11 10.67
N ILE A 14 0.95 3.86 10.39
CA ILE A 14 1.32 5.10 11.06
C ILE A 14 0.37 6.25 10.71
N ALA A 15 -0.43 6.10 9.63
CA ALA A 15 -1.41 7.08 9.22
C ALA A 15 -2.57 7.17 10.22
N ASP A 16 -3.06 8.38 10.45
CA ASP A 16 -4.32 8.56 11.16
C ASP A 16 -5.50 7.99 10.34
N PRO A 17 -6.68 7.80 10.96
CA PRO A 17 -7.83 7.20 10.29
C PRO A 17 -8.33 7.94 9.04
N VAL A 18 -8.10 9.25 8.94
CA VAL A 18 -8.49 10.05 7.77
C VAL A 18 -7.50 9.78 6.64
N LEU A 19 -6.20 9.94 6.89
CA LEU A 19 -5.15 9.62 5.91
C LEU A 19 -5.21 8.18 5.42
N LYS A 20 -5.56 7.24 6.32
CA LYS A 20 -5.77 5.85 5.94
C LYS A 20 -6.88 5.71 4.89
N LYS A 21 -8.03 6.36 5.11
CA LYS A 21 -9.16 6.34 4.18
C LYS A 21 -8.82 7.00 2.85
N ASP A 22 -8.14 8.13 2.89
CA ASP A 22 -7.72 8.86 1.68
C ASP A 22 -6.75 8.02 0.84
N THR A 23 -5.79 7.36 1.50
CA THR A 23 -4.86 6.42 0.84
C THR A 23 -5.61 5.26 0.18
N LEU A 24 -6.56 4.63 0.89
CA LEU A 24 -7.38 3.55 0.31
C LEU A 24 -8.21 4.03 -0.88
N ALA A 25 -8.76 5.25 -0.82
CA ALA A 25 -9.51 5.83 -1.92
C ALA A 25 -8.62 6.08 -3.15
N LEU A 26 -7.40 6.55 -2.96
CA LEU A 26 -6.40 6.72 -4.01
C LEU A 26 -6.01 5.38 -4.64
N ILE A 27 -5.73 4.36 -3.83
CA ILE A 27 -5.43 3.01 -4.31
C ILE A 27 -6.61 2.45 -5.10
N THR A 28 -7.82 2.56 -4.57
CA THR A 28 -9.04 2.05 -5.21
C THR A 28 -9.26 2.72 -6.57
N LYS A 29 -9.06 4.05 -6.65
CA LYS A 29 -9.15 4.79 -7.90
C LYS A 29 -8.08 4.32 -8.90
N ALA A 30 -6.85 4.11 -8.46
CA ALA A 30 -5.77 3.61 -9.31
C ALA A 30 -6.07 2.19 -9.84
N GLU A 31 -6.52 1.28 -8.99
CA GLU A 31 -6.86 -0.11 -9.38
C GLU A 31 -8.10 -0.17 -10.28
N ALA A 32 -9.09 0.69 -10.06
CA ALA A 32 -10.25 0.81 -10.94
C ALA A 32 -9.85 1.13 -12.40
N THR A 33 -8.82 1.97 -12.61
CA THR A 33 -8.30 2.24 -13.98
C THR A 33 -7.66 1.02 -14.65
N LYS A 34 -7.27 0.01 -13.86
CA LYS A 34 -6.68 -1.25 -14.33
C LYS A 34 -7.70 -2.40 -14.41
N GLY A 35 -8.99 -2.11 -14.20
CA GLY A 35 -10.05 -3.12 -14.23
C GLY A 35 -10.11 -4.03 -12.99
N ARG A 36 -9.37 -3.70 -11.93
CA ARG A 36 -9.41 -4.43 -10.66
C ARG A 36 -10.41 -3.74 -9.75
N ALA A 37 -11.53 -4.40 -9.49
CA ALA A 37 -12.57 -3.87 -8.61
C ALA A 37 -12.27 -4.25 -7.15
N ASN A 38 -12.48 -3.31 -6.23
CA ASN A 38 -12.48 -3.52 -4.79
C ASN A 38 -11.21 -4.18 -4.20
N PRO A 39 -10.03 -3.56 -4.32
CA PRO A 39 -8.85 -4.08 -3.65
C PRO A 39 -9.01 -3.93 -2.12
N GLU A 40 -8.98 -5.04 -1.40
CA GLU A 40 -9.10 -5.05 0.07
C GLU A 40 -7.71 -5.06 0.71
N LEU A 41 -7.49 -4.19 1.71
CA LEU A 41 -6.23 -4.16 2.45
C LEU A 41 -6.09 -5.44 3.28
N GLU A 42 -5.11 -6.30 2.93
CA GLU A 42 -4.80 -7.55 3.62
C GLU A 42 -3.78 -7.31 4.74
N ASP A 43 -2.70 -6.59 4.45
CA ASP A 43 -1.58 -6.39 5.38
C ASP A 43 -0.88 -5.06 5.15
N ILE A 44 -0.21 -4.55 6.19
CA ILE A 44 0.66 -3.38 6.10
C ILE A 44 2.01 -3.74 6.70
N LYS A 45 3.05 -3.61 5.90
CA LYS A 45 4.43 -3.89 6.30
C LYS A 45 5.23 -2.60 6.41
N HIS A 46 6.00 -2.46 7.48
CA HIS A 46 6.79 -1.24 7.72
C HIS A 46 8.20 -1.38 7.15
N LEU A 47 8.60 -0.41 6.33
CA LEU A 47 9.98 -0.27 5.86
C LEU A 47 10.79 0.54 6.87
N LYS A 48 12.09 0.25 6.96
CA LYS A 48 13.01 0.89 7.91
C LYS A 48 13.18 2.40 7.69
N ASP A 49 12.80 2.90 6.51
CA ASP A 49 12.90 4.30 6.13
C ASP A 49 11.60 5.10 6.39
N GLY A 50 10.64 4.52 7.11
CA GLY A 50 9.37 5.17 7.45
C GLY A 50 8.28 5.06 6.37
N ARG A 51 8.56 4.35 5.28
CA ARG A 51 7.55 3.99 4.28
C ARG A 51 6.79 2.74 4.69
N GLU A 52 5.59 2.59 4.16
CA GLU A 52 4.75 1.42 4.40
C GLU A 52 4.49 0.68 3.08
N VAL A 53 4.46 -0.64 3.13
CA VAL A 53 4.00 -1.48 2.03
C VAL A 53 2.61 -1.94 2.37
N TRP A 54 1.64 -1.42 1.63
CA TRP A 54 0.24 -1.78 1.74
C TRP A 54 -0.05 -2.91 0.78
N VAL A 55 -0.36 -4.05 1.37
CA VAL A 55 -0.62 -5.30 0.67
C VAL A 55 -2.13 -5.43 0.54
N LEU A 56 -2.60 -5.46 -0.70
CA LEU A 56 -4.00 -5.62 -1.03
C LEU A 56 -4.22 -6.99 -1.64
N LYS A 57 -5.31 -7.63 -1.21
CA LYS A 57 -5.81 -8.86 -1.80
C LYS A 57 -6.70 -8.49 -2.99
N SER A 58 -6.41 -9.09 -4.14
CA SER A 58 -7.31 -9.14 -5.29
C SER A 58 -7.65 -10.61 -5.59
N GLU A 59 -8.75 -10.86 -6.29
CA GLU A 59 -9.24 -12.22 -6.58
C GLU A 59 -8.22 -13.08 -7.35
N HIS A 60 -7.35 -12.44 -8.13
CA HIS A 60 -6.40 -13.12 -9.01
C HIS A 60 -4.94 -13.03 -8.54
N ASP A 61 -4.54 -11.93 -7.91
CA ASP A 61 -3.15 -11.66 -7.54
C ASP A 61 -3.03 -10.81 -6.27
N GLY A 62 -1.90 -10.94 -5.58
CA GLY A 62 -1.53 -10.04 -4.50
C GLY A 62 -0.94 -8.74 -5.05
N ILE A 63 -1.41 -7.60 -4.58
CA ILE A 63 -1.00 -6.28 -5.06
C ILE A 63 -0.35 -5.52 -3.91
N ALA A 64 0.83 -4.96 -4.15
CA ALA A 64 1.51 -4.14 -3.15
C ALA A 64 1.68 -2.69 -3.63
N TYR A 65 1.43 -1.76 -2.72
CA TYR A 65 1.70 -0.33 -2.87
C TYR A 65 2.71 0.10 -1.84
N ILE A 66 3.72 0.87 -2.25
CA ILE A 66 4.59 1.57 -1.30
C ILE A 66 3.97 2.94 -1.05
N VAL A 67 3.62 3.21 0.19
CA VAL A 67 3.00 4.46 0.66
C VAL A 67 3.99 5.18 1.55
N HIS A 68 4.06 6.49 1.42
CA HIS A 68 4.88 7.34 2.26
C HIS A 68 4.10 8.60 2.62
N PHE A 69 3.99 8.84 3.92
CA PHE A 69 3.35 10.02 4.48
C PHE A 69 4.43 11.06 4.81
N LYS A 70 4.42 12.19 4.11
CA LYS A 70 5.38 13.27 4.34
C LYS A 70 4.67 14.54 4.79
N PRO A 71 5.26 15.35 5.68
CA PRO A 71 4.73 16.68 5.96
C PRO A 71 4.69 17.52 4.68
N SER A 72 3.55 18.15 4.41
CA SER A 72 3.39 19.03 3.25
C SER A 72 3.94 20.42 3.56
N PRO A 73 4.65 21.09 2.62
CA PRO A 73 5.08 22.48 2.80
C PRO A 73 3.91 23.46 2.91
N GLN A 74 2.70 23.07 2.51
CA GLN A 74 1.48 23.88 2.63
C GLN A 74 0.73 23.64 3.96
N GLY A 75 1.27 22.78 4.83
CA GLY A 75 0.61 22.28 6.04
C GLY A 75 -0.19 21.00 5.77
N GLY A 76 -0.18 20.07 6.74
CA GLY A 76 -0.79 18.75 6.60
C GLY A 76 0.20 17.67 6.16
N VAL A 77 -0.31 16.59 5.58
CA VAL A 77 0.47 15.41 5.16
C VAL A 77 0.18 15.10 3.69
N ASP A 78 1.24 15.07 2.88
CA ASP A 78 1.19 14.60 1.50
C ASP A 78 1.32 13.07 1.49
N ILE A 79 0.53 12.43 0.62
CA ILE A 79 0.54 10.98 0.40
C ILE A 79 1.31 10.70 -0.90
N GLU A 80 2.52 10.17 -0.77
CA GLU A 80 3.29 9.66 -1.91
C GLU A 80 3.04 8.16 -2.06
N MET A 81 2.69 7.72 -3.28
CA MET A 81 2.41 6.31 -3.56
C MET A 81 3.20 5.82 -4.77
N SER A 82 3.70 4.59 -4.69
CA SER A 82 4.39 3.91 -5.79
C SER A 82 3.85 2.47 -5.95
N GLY A 83 3.36 2.14 -7.14
CA GLY A 83 2.74 0.85 -7.44
C GLY A 83 1.80 0.92 -8.65
N PRO A 84 0.99 -0.11 -8.90
CA PRO A 84 0.98 -1.39 -8.19
C PRO A 84 2.19 -2.24 -8.55
N LYS A 85 2.73 -2.97 -7.57
CA LYS A 85 3.64 -4.08 -7.81
C LYS A 85 2.92 -5.38 -7.50
N GLU A 86 2.80 -6.21 -8.52
CA GLU A 86 2.26 -7.56 -8.37
C GLU A 86 3.25 -8.40 -7.58
N TYR A 87 2.77 -9.10 -6.55
CA TYR A 87 3.56 -10.07 -5.83
C TYR A 87 2.86 -11.43 -5.90
N ARG A 88 3.65 -12.47 -6.14
CA ARG A 88 3.20 -13.83 -5.97
C ARG A 88 3.53 -14.23 -4.54
N LYS A 89 2.50 -14.59 -3.76
CA LYS A 89 2.71 -15.30 -2.49
C LYS A 89 3.29 -16.66 -2.90
N GLU A 90 4.58 -16.90 -2.68
CA GLU A 90 5.09 -18.27 -2.75
C GLU A 90 4.40 -19.04 -1.63
N ASN A 91 3.38 -19.83 -1.99
CA ASN A 91 2.86 -20.86 -1.13
C ASN A 91 4.00 -21.89 -0.99
N GLY A 92 4.68 -21.88 0.15
CA GLY A 92 5.51 -22.99 0.59
C GLY A 92 4.66 -24.22 0.89
#